data_AF-A0A101ISI0-F1
#
_entry.id   AF-A0A101ISI0-F1
#
_cell.length_a   1.000
_cell.length_b   1.000
_cell.length_c   1.000
_cell.angle_alpha   90.00
_cell.angle_beta   90.00
_cell.angle_gamma   90.00
#
_symmetry.space_group_name_H-M   'P 1'
#
loop_
_entity.id
_entity.type
_entity.pdbx_description
1 polymer ?
#
loop_
_entity_poly.entity_id
_entity_poly.type
_entity_poly.pdbx_seq_one_letter_code
_entity_poly.pdbx_strand_id
1 'polypeptide(L)' 'MPRPKRTPGQAHPFLKWAGGKTQLLPELISRLPPGIATGEITRYVEPFIGGGALFFALHEHH' A
#
# COMPACT_ATOMS: atom_id res chain seq x y z
N MET A 1 7.38 -14.16 3.87
CA MET A 1 6.23 -13.84 4.75
C MET A 1 4.96 -14.46 4.18
N PRO A 2 4.06 -14.98 5.03
CA PRO A 2 2.73 -15.39 4.60
C PRO A 2 1.98 -14.18 4.03
N ARG A 3 1.14 -14.39 3.02
CA ARG A 3 0.25 -13.33 2.54
C ARG A 3 -0.72 -12.95 3.68
N PRO A 4 -1.00 -11.65 3.90
CA PRO A 4 -2.05 -11.26 4.84
C PRO A 4 -3.36 -11.93 4.45
N LYS A 5 -4.11 -12.41 5.45
CA LYS A 5 -5.43 -13.02 5.22
C LYS A 5 -6.36 -11.95 4.66
N ARG A 6 -7.08 -12.27 3.59
CA ARG A 6 -8.07 -11.37 3.00
C ARG A 6 -9.26 -11.22 3.95
N THR A 7 -9.62 -9.98 4.28
CA THR A 7 -10.87 -9.67 4.98
C THR A 7 -11.98 -9.39 3.95
N PRO A 8 -13.19 -9.96 4.08
CA PRO A 8 -14.31 -9.63 3.22
C PRO A 8 -14.60 -8.11 3.23
N GLY A 9 -14.76 -7.51 2.06
CA GLY A 9 -14.99 -6.06 1.92
C GLY A 9 -13.71 -5.21 1.82
N GLN A 10 -12.53 -5.79 2.04
CA GLN A 10 -11.26 -5.07 1.98
C GLN A 10 -10.66 -5.12 0.56
N ALA A 11 -10.34 -3.94 0.00
CA ALA A 11 -9.66 -3.85 -1.28
C ALA A 11 -8.21 -4.34 -1.17
N HIS A 12 -7.73 -5.08 -2.17
CA HIS A 12 -6.37 -5.63 -2.19
C HIS A 12 -5.83 -5.74 -3.62
N PRO A 13 -4.50 -5.86 -3.81
CA PRO A 13 -3.92 -6.20 -5.10
C PRO A 13 -4.58 -7.45 -5.70
N PHE A 14 -5.19 -7.31 -6.88
CA PHE A 14 -5.89 -8.39 -7.57
C PHE A 14 -5.10 -8.94 -8.77
N LEU A 15 -4.11 -8.18 -9.26
CA LEU A 15 -3.23 -8.58 -10.35
C LEU A 15 -1.87 -9.06 -9.83
N LYS A 16 -1.38 -10.20 -10.32
CA LYS A 16 0.02 -10.59 -10.12
C LYS A 16 0.89 -9.75 -11.06
N TRP A 17 1.84 -8.99 -10.50
CA TRP A 17 2.70 -8.08 -11.24
C TRP A 17 4.18 -8.33 -10.94
N ALA A 18 5.03 -8.33 -11.95
CA ALA A 18 6.48 -8.43 -11.78
C ALA A 18 7.01 -7.17 -11.08
N GLY A 19 7.85 -7.31 -10.05
CA GLY A 19 8.32 -6.18 -9.24
C GLY A 19 7.29 -5.66 -8.25
N GLY A 20 6.34 -6.49 -7.79
CA GLY A 20 5.41 -6.13 -6.73
C GLY A 20 6.13 -5.73 -5.43
N LYS A 21 5.75 -4.56 -4.87
CA LYS A 21 6.43 -3.96 -3.72
C LYS A 21 6.02 -4.55 -2.36
N THR A 22 5.23 -5.64 -2.32
CA THR A 22 4.65 -6.18 -1.09
C THR A 22 5.69 -6.53 -0.01
N GLN A 23 6.84 -7.09 -0.41
CA GLN A 23 7.91 -7.44 0.54
C GLN A 23 8.64 -6.21 1.09
N LEU A 24 8.57 -5.08 0.39
CA LEU A 24 9.21 -3.82 0.78
C LEU A 24 8.27 -2.92 1.59
N LEU A 25 7.01 -3.31 1.80
CA LEU A 25 6.02 -2.46 2.49
C LEU A 25 6.47 -1.96 3.86
N PRO A 26 7.02 -2.78 4.78
CA PRO A 26 7.42 -2.29 6.10
C PRO A 26 8.43 -1.14 6.02
N GLU A 27 9.28 -1.21 5.01
CA GLU A 27 10.42 -0.34 4.80
C GLU A 27 10.07 0.91 3.96
N LEU A 28 9.04 0.82 3.14
CA LEU A 28 8.44 1.97 2.47
C LEU A 28 7.59 2.78 3.45
N ILE A 29 6.78 2.09 4.26
CA ILE A 29 5.89 2.72 5.25
C ILE A 29 6.70 3.48 6.31
N SER A 30 7.81 2.91 6.79
CA SER A 30 8.70 3.56 7.77
C SER A 30 9.33 4.86 7.28
N ARG A 31 9.38 5.07 5.96
CA ARG A 31 9.98 6.26 5.32
C ARG A 31 8.97 7.23 4.73
N LEU A 32 7.68 6.97 4.90
CA LEU A 32 6.66 7.90 4.44
C LEU A 32 6.78 9.23 5.22
N PRO A 33 6.44 10.36 4.58
CA PRO A 33 6.30 11.61 5.29
C PRO A 33 5.27 11.46 6.44
N PRO A 34 5.54 11.98 7.65
CA PRO A 34 4.59 11.90 8.77
C PRO A 34 3.20 12.46 8.45
N GLY A 35 3.14 13.46 7.55
CA GLY A 35 1.89 14.06 7.06
C GLY A 35 0.92 13.06 6.40
N ILE A 36 1.40 11.90 5.93
CA ILE A 36 0.53 10.82 5.42
C ILE A 36 -0.25 10.17 6.58
N ALA A 37 0.42 9.94 7.72
CA ALA A 37 -0.21 9.30 8.88
C ALA A 37 -1.12 10.27 9.66
N THR A 38 -0.79 11.56 9.69
CA THR A 38 -1.62 12.58 10.34
C THR A 38 -2.80 13.05 9.49
N GLY A 39 -2.82 12.72 8.19
CA GLY A 39 -3.84 13.16 7.24
C GLY A 39 -3.65 14.58 6.69
N GLU A 40 -2.53 15.24 7.02
CA GLU A 40 -2.18 16.55 6.44
C GLU A 40 -1.91 16.46 4.92
N ILE A 41 -1.30 15.36 4.48
CA ILE A 41 -1.08 15.08 3.06
C ILE A 41 -2.26 14.27 2.54
N THR A 42 -3.15 14.92 1.82
CA THR A 42 -4.39 14.33 1.29
C THR A 42 -4.27 13.81 -0.14
N ARG A 43 -3.18 14.14 -0.84
CA ARG A 43 -2.95 13.76 -2.24
C ARG A 43 -1.78 12.80 -2.35
N TYR A 44 -2.09 11.56 -2.71
CA TYR A 44 -1.12 10.52 -3.04
C TYR A 44 -0.99 10.37 -4.56
N VAL A 45 0.23 10.31 -5.07
CA VAL A 45 0.52 10.07 -6.49
C VAL A 45 1.61 9.02 -6.60
N GLU A 46 1.30 7.88 -7.25
CA GLU A 46 2.27 6.81 -7.53
C GLU A 46 2.39 6.59 -9.05
N PRO A 47 3.34 7.26 -9.74
CA PRO A 47 3.48 7.19 -11.19
C PRO A 47 3.72 5.76 -11.73
N PHE A 48 4.28 4.88 -10.89
CA PHE A 48 4.59 3.49 -11.22
C PHE A 48 3.90 2.53 -10.23
N ILE A 49 2.56 2.54 -10.27
CA ILE A 49 1.69 1.77 -9.37
C ILE A 49 1.97 0.25 -9.41
N GLY A 50 2.17 -0.31 -10.61
CA GLY A 50 2.25 -1.75 -10.81
C GLY A 50 1.04 -2.47 -10.21
N GLY A 51 1.27 -3.45 -9.33
CA GLY A 51 0.20 -4.13 -8.58
C GLY A 51 -0.45 -3.31 -7.44
N GLY A 52 -0.05 -2.05 -7.22
CA GLY A 52 -0.66 -1.16 -6.24
C GLY A 52 -0.40 -1.50 -4.78
N ALA A 53 0.63 -2.29 -4.47
CA ALA A 53 0.86 -2.79 -3.11
C ALA A 53 0.91 -1.71 -2.02
N LEU A 54 1.59 -0.58 -2.29
CA LEU A 54 1.68 0.53 -1.34
C LEU A 54 0.36 1.30 -1.23
N PHE A 55 -0.29 1.57 -2.36
CA PHE A 55 -1.63 2.18 -2.39
C PHE A 55 -2.64 1.42 -1.52
N PHE A 56 -2.76 0.10 -1.70
CA PHE A 56 -3.71 -0.69 -0.90
C PHE A 56 -3.33 -0.73 0.59
N ALA A 57 -2.04 -0.74 0.93
CA ALA A 57 -1.58 -0.70 2.32
C ALA A 57 -1.91 0.65 3.00
N LEU A 58 -1.85 1.77 2.25
CA LEU A 58 -2.20 3.09 2.77
C LEU A 58 -3.70 3.27 2.98
N HIS A 59 -4.52 2.65 2.13
CA HIS A 59 -5.98 2.77 2.16
C HIS A 59 -6.69 1.59 2.84
N GLU A 60 -5.95 0.72 3.54
CA GLU A 60 -6.49 -0.45 4.23
C GLU A 60 -7.40 -0.11 5.43
N HIS A 61 -7.34 1.14 5.92
CA HIS A 61 -8.01 1.59 7.14
C HIS A 61 -9.22 2.52 6.92
N HIS A 62 -9.82 2.52 5.73
CA HIS A 62 -11.03 3.30 5.42
C HIS A 62 -12.27 2.43 5.27
#